data_AF-A0A1J3CZM4-F1
#
_entry.id   AF-A0A1J3CZM4-F1
#
_cell.length_a   1.000
_cell.length_b   1.000
_cell.length_c   1.000
_cell.angle_alpha   90.00
_cell.angle_beta   90.00
_cell.angle_gamma   90.00
#
_symmetry.space_group_name_H-M   'P 1'
#
loop_
_entity.id
_entity.type
_entity.pdbx_description
1 polymer ?
#
loop_
_entity_poly.entity_id
_entity_poly.type
_entity_poly.pdbx_seq_one_letter_code
_entity_poly.pdbx_strand_id
1 'polypeptide(L)'
;GCTVEDFCNHVHRTLVKDMKYALVWGRSARHYPQHCGLAHRLEDEDVVQIVKKKETEEGGRGRFKAHSNAPARIADREKKAPLKQ
;
A
#
# COMPACT_ATOMS: atom_id res chain seq x y z
N GLY A 1 17.00 16.69 7.80
CA GLY A 1 18.09 16.34 6.87
C GLY A 1 17.52 15.97 5.53
N CYS A 2 18.27 15.20 4.73
CA CYS A 2 17.88 14.78 3.37
C CYS A 2 17.69 13.26 3.29
N THR A 3 17.18 12.62 4.33
CA THR A 3 16.93 11.18 4.35
C THR A 3 15.48 10.85 3.99
N VAL A 4 15.19 9.60 3.64
CA VAL A 4 13.81 9.11 3.47
C VAL A 4 13.00 9.27 4.77
N GLU A 5 13.63 9.14 5.94
CA GLU A 5 12.99 9.43 7.22
C GLU A 5 12.56 10.90 7.35
N ASP A 6 13.47 11.81 7.04
CA ASP A 6 13.18 13.25 7.04
C ASP A 6 12.03 13.56 6.06
N PHE A 7 12.07 12.99 4.86
CA PHE A 7 11.03 13.15 3.85
C PHE A 7 9.65 12.69 4.36
N CYS A 8 9.57 11.49 4.95
CA CYS A 8 8.35 10.99 5.56
C CYS A 8 7.85 11.90 6.69
N ASN A 9 8.75 12.43 7.54
CA ASN A 9 8.41 13.35 8.62
C ASN A 9 7.86 14.70 8.12
N HIS A 10 8.33 15.19 6.97
CA HIS A 10 7.79 16.41 6.35
C HIS A 10 6.38 16.21 5.78
N VAL A 11 6.09 15.02 5.24
CA VAL A 11 4.74 14.69 4.75
C VAL A 11 3.78 14.47 5.93
N HIS A 12 4.12 13.54 6.83
CA HIS A 12 3.30 13.24 7.99
C HIS A 12 4.07 12.44 9.05
N ARG A 13 4.00 12.87 10.32
CA ARG A 13 4.77 12.28 11.43
C ARG A 13 4.50 10.79 11.69
N THR A 14 3.30 10.28 11.37
CA THR A 14 3.00 8.84 11.56
C THR A 14 3.49 7.97 10.41
N LEU A 15 3.81 8.57 9.25
CA LEU A 15 4.13 7.84 8.03
C LEU A 15 5.40 7.00 8.18
N VAL A 16 6.35 7.49 8.98
CA VAL A 16 7.59 6.77 9.31
C VAL A 16 7.30 5.41 9.95
N LYS A 17 6.26 5.31 10.78
CA LYS A 17 5.88 4.04 11.45
C LYS A 17 5.24 3.05 10.48
N ASP A 18 4.40 3.57 9.59
CA ASP A 18 3.60 2.79 8.65
C ASP A 18 4.38 2.38 7.40
N MET A 19 5.51 3.03 7.12
CA MET A 19 6.35 2.73 5.96
C MET A 19 6.96 1.33 6.09
N LYS A 20 6.85 0.54 5.01
CA LYS A 20 7.55 -0.75 4.86
C LYS A 20 8.88 -0.56 4.12
N TYR A 21 8.85 0.11 2.98
CA TYR A 21 10.00 0.45 2.15
C TYR A 21 9.64 1.62 1.22
N ALA A 22 10.65 2.23 0.62
CA ALA A 22 10.50 3.26 -0.41
C ALA A 22 11.08 2.72 -1.71
N LEU A 23 10.46 3.06 -2.84
CA LEU A 23 11.05 2.89 -4.15
C LEU A 23 11.57 4.24 -4.62
N VAL A 24 12.83 4.28 -5.04
CA VAL A 24 13.47 5.53 -5.46
C VAL A 24 13.87 5.41 -6.93
N TRP A 25 13.55 6.47 -7.69
CA TRP A 25 14.05 6.72 -9.04
C TRP A 25 14.77 8.06 -9.04
N GLY A 26 16.09 8.03 -9.25
CA GLY A 26 16.92 9.21 -9.34
C GLY A 26 18.36 8.92 -8.93
N ARG A 27 19.24 9.91 -9.01
CA ARG A 27 20.70 9.70 -8.91
C ARG A 27 21.16 9.07 -7.60
N SER A 28 20.35 9.18 -6.54
CA SER A 28 20.65 8.54 -5.26
C SER A 28 20.55 7.00 -5.28
N ALA A 29 19.83 6.42 -6.24
CA ALA A 29 19.67 4.98 -6.38
C ALA A 29 20.59 4.43 -7.48
N ARG A 30 21.25 3.30 -7.23
CA ARG A 30 22.15 2.67 -8.21
C ARG A 30 21.40 1.92 -9.31
N HIS A 31 20.20 1.43 -9.01
CA HIS A 31 19.34 0.72 -9.96
C HIS A 31 17.91 1.25 -9.89
N TYR A 32 17.17 1.17 -10.99
CA TYR A 32 15.84 1.77 -11.09
C TYR A 32 14.76 0.71 -11.31
N PRO A 33 13.73 0.62 -10.45
CA PRO A 33 13.65 1.18 -9.09
C PRO A 33 14.53 0.43 -8.08
N GLN A 34 15.05 1.15 -7.09
CA GLN A 34 15.73 0.56 -5.93
C GLN A 34 14.83 0.56 -4.69
N HIS A 35 14.83 -0.56 -3.96
CA HIS A 35 14.21 -0.63 -2.64
C HIS A 35 15.12 0.01 -1.59
N CYS A 36 14.62 1.05 -0.94
CA CYS A 36 15.34 1.84 0.04
C CYS A 36 14.64 1.83 1.41
N GLY A 37 15.46 1.93 2.47
CA GLY A 37 15.00 2.12 3.84
C GLY A 37 14.99 3.59 4.26
N LEU A 38 14.66 3.85 5.53
CA LEU A 38 14.57 5.18 6.13
C LEU A 38 15.90 5.97 6.11
N ALA A 39 17.03 5.26 6.26
CA ALA A 39 18.37 5.86 6.29
C ALA A 39 18.91 6.26 4.89
N HIS A 40 18.18 5.95 3.82
CA HIS A 40 18.61 6.29 2.45
C HIS A 40 18.66 7.80 2.28
N ARG A 41 19.77 8.32 1.74
CA ARG A 41 19.90 9.74 1.42
C ARG A 41 19.29 10.02 0.06
N LEU A 42 18.42 11.02 0.02
CA LEU A 42 17.81 11.52 -1.20
C LEU A 42 18.67 12.65 -1.78
N GLU A 43 18.67 12.72 -3.10
CA GLU A 43 19.25 13.81 -3.88
C GLU A 43 18.14 14.63 -4.55
N ASP A 44 18.53 15.77 -5.09
CA ASP A 44 17.60 16.64 -5.81
C ASP A 44 16.98 15.92 -7.02
N GLU A 45 15.72 16.23 -7.27
CA GLU A 45 14.87 15.64 -8.32
C GLU A 45 14.59 14.13 -8.19
N ASP A 46 14.87 13.50 -7.04
CA ASP A 46 14.50 12.11 -6.80
C ASP A 46 12.97 11.92 -6.76
N VAL A 47 12.48 10.91 -7.48
CA VAL A 47 11.10 10.44 -7.39
C VAL A 47 11.04 9.32 -6.36
N VAL A 48 10.19 9.48 -5.35
CA VAL A 48 10.06 8.52 -4.24
C VAL A 48 8.62 8.02 -4.15
N GLN A 49 8.44 6.69 -4.17
CA GLN A 49 7.17 6.04 -3.85
C GLN A 49 7.25 5.38 -2.47
N ILE A 50 6.44 5.86 -1.53
CA ILE A 50 6.34 5.29 -0.19
C ILE A 50 5.35 4.11 -0.22
N VAL A 51 5.81 2.93 0.18
CA VAL A 51 4.97 1.74 0.32
C VAL A 51 4.67 1.49 1.79
N LYS A 52 3.40 1.52 2.16
CA LYS A 52 2.92 1.24 3.51
C LYS A 52 2.91 -0.27 3.81
N LYS A 53 3.07 -0.60 5.08
CA LYS A 53 2.83 -1.96 5.61
C LYS A 53 1.37 -2.31 5.37
N LYS A 54 1.11 -3.57 5.01
CA LYS A 54 -0.25 -4.11 4.97
C LYS A 54 -0.58 -4.55 6.39
N GLU A 55 -1.50 -3.85 7.04
CA GLU A 55 -2.12 -4.37 8.24
C GLU A 55 -2.97 -5.58 7.82
N THR A 56 -2.62 -6.74 8.35
CA THR A 56 -3.40 -7.96 8.16
C THR A 56 -4.30 -8.02 9.40
N GLU A 57 -5.33 -7.17 9.44
CA GLU A 57 -6.38 -7.38 10.43
C GLU A 57 -7.07 -8.70 10.10
N GLU A 58 -7.21 -9.59 11.09
CA GLU A 58 -7.74 -10.95 10.93
C GLU A 58 -9.17 -11.01 10.33
N GLY A 59 -9.85 -9.86 10.17
CA GLY A 59 -11.16 -9.74 9.53
C GLY A 59 -11.21 -8.95 8.21
N GLY A 60 -10.10 -8.39 7.72
CA GLY A 60 -10.09 -7.38 6.66
C GLY A 60 -9.67 -7.90 5.29
N ARG A 61 -10.50 -8.72 4.62
CA ARG A 61 -10.32 -8.91 3.16
C ARG A 61 -10.67 -7.59 2.47
N GLY A 62 -9.64 -6.80 2.14
CA GLY A 62 -9.83 -5.59 1.34
C GLY A 62 -10.71 -5.86 0.12
N ARG A 63 -11.64 -4.94 -0.16
CA ARG A 63 -12.72 -5.01 -1.17
C ARG A 63 -12.30 -5.50 -2.57
N PHE A 64 -11.01 -5.47 -2.89
CA PHE A 64 -10.44 -5.82 -4.20
C PHE A 64 -9.54 -7.06 -4.19
N LYS A 65 -9.52 -7.85 -3.11
CA LYS A 65 -8.68 -9.06 -2.94
C LYS A 65 -9.49 -10.36 -2.82
N ALA A 66 -10.63 -10.45 -3.50
CA ALA A 66 -11.35 -11.70 -3.66
C ALA A 66 -11.07 -12.32 -5.04
N HIS A 67 -9.86 -12.82 -5.26
CA HIS A 67 -9.68 -13.89 -6.24
C HIS A 67 -9.82 -15.22 -5.51
N SER A 68 -11.05 -15.55 -5.13
CA SER A 68 -11.38 -16.94 -4.83
C SER A 68 -11.96 -17.56 -6.10
N ASN A 69 -11.31 -18.60 -6.64
CA ASN A 69 -11.90 -19.48 -7.66
C ASN A 69 -13.02 -20.37 -7.09
N ALA A 70 -13.45 -20.11 -5.84
CA ALA A 70 -14.58 -20.80 -5.24
C ALA A 70 -15.87 -20.29 -5.89
N PRO A 71 -16.73 -21.19 -6.42
CA PRO A 71 -18.05 -20.78 -6.91
C PRO A 71 -18.83 -20.17 -5.75
N ALA A 72 -19.50 -19.04 -6.00
CA ALA A 72 -20.39 -18.43 -5.02
C ALA A 72 -21.39 -19.48 -4.52
N ARG A 73 -21.45 -19.72 -3.21
CA ARG A 73 -22.39 -20.69 -2.64
C ARG A 73 -23.81 -20.19 -2.87
N ILE A 74 -24.50 -20.84 -3.80
CA ILE A 74 -25.87 -20.53 -4.23
C ILE A 74 -26.89 -20.62 -3.07
N ALA A 75 -26.53 -21.29 -1.96
CA ALA A 75 -27.38 -21.52 -0.80
C ALA A 75 -27.81 -20.25 -0.06
N ASP A 76 -27.04 -19.16 -0.12
CA ASP A 76 -27.35 -17.92 0.61
C ASP A 76 -28.19 -16.92 -0.21
N ARG A 77 -28.69 -17.33 -1.39
CA ARG A 77 -29.54 -16.47 -2.21
C ARG A 77 -30.98 -16.52 -1.72
N GLU A 78 -31.34 -15.62 -0.81
CA GLU A 78 -32.74 -15.32 -0.53
C GLU A 78 -33.41 -14.76 -1.79
N LYS A 79 -34.45 -15.44 -2.28
CA LYS A 79 -35.25 -14.95 -3.41
C LYS A 79 -35.99 -13.69 -2.94
N LYS A 80 -35.68 -12.54 -3.53
CA LYS A 80 -36.50 -11.33 -3.38
C LYS A 80 -37.95 -11.66 -3.74
N ALA A 81 -38.89 -11.25 -2.90
CA ALA A 81 -40.32 -11.43 -3.16
C ALA A 81 -40.69 -10.83 -4.53
N PRO A 82 -41.55 -11.49 -5.33
CA PRO A 82 -42.00 -10.94 -6.59
C PRO A 82 -42.74 -9.63 -6.34
N LEU A 83 -42.45 -8.62 -7.16
CA LEU A 83 -43.16 -7.35 -7.15
C LEU A 83 -44.64 -7.64 -7.44
N LYS A 84 -45.54 -7.19 -6.57
CA LYS A 84 -46.98 -7.23 -6.83
C LYS A 84 -47.27 -6.33 -8.04
N GLN A 85 -48.05 -6.84 -8.99
CA GLN A 85 -48.56 -6.08 -10.13
C GLN A 85 -49.54 -5.01 -9.67
#